data_AF-A0A6L4B0C7-F1
#
_entry.id   AF-A0A6L4B0C7-F1
#
_cell.length_a   1.000
_cell.length_b   1.000
_cell.length_c   1.000
_cell.angle_alpha   90.00
_cell.angle_beta   90.00
_cell.angle_gamma   90.00
#
_symmetry.space_group_name_H-M   'P 1'
#
loop_
_entity.id
_entity.type
_entity.pdbx_description
1 polymer ?
#
loop_
_entity_poly.entity_id
_entity_poly.type
_entity_poly.pdbx_seq_one_letter_code
_entity_poly.pdbx_strand_id
1 'polypeptide(L)'
;MPRSLPLVRSAFILALIVIFILAMIPLPEAITVFSFQDKVEHTGAFIVLMLLGGRGWPARLAALFVGLVGYGLAIELCQHFLTANRVGDPWDLLADALGAAAGWALMHAMARRGQGGSPG
;
A
#
# COMPACT_ATOMS: atom_id res chain seq x y z
N MET A 1 15.71 16.38 -16.71
CA MET A 1 14.91 15.33 -16.03
C MET A 1 14.60 15.81 -14.63
N PRO A 2 13.34 15.79 -14.15
CA PRO A 2 13.02 16.29 -12.81
C PRO A 2 13.74 15.42 -11.77
N ARG A 3 14.61 16.06 -10.97
CA ARG A 3 15.47 15.40 -9.95
C ARG A 3 14.69 14.68 -8.83
N SER A 4 13.38 14.88 -8.75
CA SER A 4 12.49 14.28 -7.74
C SER A 4 12.06 12.85 -8.05
N LEU A 5 12.14 12.40 -9.31
CA LEU A 5 11.71 11.06 -9.71
C LEU A 5 12.54 9.92 -9.08
N PRO A 6 13.89 9.99 -9.01
CA PRO A 6 14.66 8.97 -8.29
C PRO A 6 14.34 8.94 -6.79
N LEU A 7 14.10 10.10 -6.17
CA LEU A 7 13.77 10.18 -4.75
C LEU A 7 12.45 9.47 -4.42
N VAL A 8 11.41 9.70 -5.21
CA VAL A 8 10.10 9.06 -5.03
C VAL A 8 10.19 7.54 -5.22
N ARG A 9 10.99 7.09 -6.20
CA ARG A 9 11.22 5.65 -6.44
C ARG A 9 12.00 5.00 -5.29
N SER A 10 13.04 5.66 -4.78
CA SER A 10 13.78 5.21 -3.60
C SER A 10 12.88 5.16 -2.37
N ALA A 11 12.04 6.18 -2.15
CA ALA A 11 11.07 6.21 -1.06
C ALA A 11 10.03 5.08 -1.19
N PHE A 12 9.57 4.78 -2.41
CA PHE A 12 8.66 3.65 -2.66
C PHE A 12 9.31 2.30 -2.34
N ILE A 13 10.54 2.07 -2.78
CA ILE A 13 11.28 0.82 -2.48
C ILE A 13 11.51 0.71 -0.97
N LEU A 14 11.90 1.80 -0.32
CA LEU A 14 12.08 1.83 1.13
C LEU A 14 10.77 1.52 1.86
N ALA A 15 9.66 2.12 1.42
CA ALA A 15 8.34 1.86 1.98
C ALA A 15 7.92 0.39 1.83
N LEU A 16 8.19 -0.25 0.68
CA LEU A 16 7.95 -1.68 0.50
C LEU A 16 8.76 -2.52 1.49
N ILE A 17 10.04 -2.22 1.70
CA ILE A 17 10.87 -2.98 2.64
C ILE A 17 10.35 -2.80 4.07
N VAL A 18 10.06 -1.55 4.46
CA VAL A 18 9.58 -1.24 5.81
C VAL A 18 8.23 -1.90 6.08
N ILE A 19 7.27 -1.79 5.16
CA ILE A 19 5.93 -2.41 5.30
C ILE A 19 6.04 -3.93 5.35
N PHE A 20 6.91 -4.54 4.54
CA PHE A 20 7.15 -5.99 4.62
C PHE A 20 7.64 -6.41 6.00
N ILE A 21 8.66 -5.72 6.53
CA ILE A 21 9.24 -6.03 7.84
C ILE A 21 8.18 -5.85 8.94
N LEU A 22 7.42 -4.75 8.91
CA LEU A 22 6.36 -4.50 9.88
C LEU A 22 5.26 -5.57 9.82
N ALA A 23 4.85 -5.99 8.61
CA ALA A 23 3.86 -7.06 8.44
C ALA A 23 4.37 -8.42 8.94
N MET A 24 5.67 -8.70 8.86
CA MET A 24 6.27 -9.93 9.39
C MET A 24 6.42 -9.93 10.92
N ILE A 25 6.50 -8.76 11.56
CA ILE A 25 6.63 -8.67 13.02
C ILE A 25 5.26 -8.95 13.65
N PRO A 26 5.11 -9.98 14.50
CA PRO A 26 3.90 -10.19 15.25
C PRO A 26 3.74 -9.02 16.24
N LEU A 27 2.70 -8.21 16.08
CA LEU A 27 2.37 -7.23 17.11
C LEU A 27 1.94 -7.98 18.38
N PRO A 28 2.56 -7.71 19.55
CA PRO A 28 2.08 -8.25 20.82
C PRO A 28 0.62 -7.85 21.03
N GLU A 29 -0.23 -8.78 21.46
CA GLU A 29 -1.66 -8.51 21.74
C GLU A 29 -1.86 -7.30 22.67
N ALA A 30 -0.89 -7.03 23.54
CA ALA A 30 -0.87 -5.86 24.44
C ALA A 30 -0.90 -4.49 23.74
N ILE A 31 -0.59 -4.41 22.43
CA ILE A 31 -0.62 -3.18 21.62
C ILE A 31 -1.92 -3.07 20.80
N THR A 32 -2.70 -4.15 20.70
CA THR A 32 -3.95 -4.16 19.94
C THR A 32 -5.06 -3.48 20.74
N VAL A 33 -5.56 -2.34 20.24
CA VAL A 33 -6.62 -1.56 20.88
C VAL A 33 -8.01 -2.04 20.45
N PHE A 34 -8.13 -2.58 19.23
CA PHE A 34 -9.36 -3.12 18.66
C PHE A 34 -9.08 -4.19 17.60
N SER A 35 -10.05 -5.08 17.34
CA SER A 35 -9.87 -6.30 16.52
C SER A 35 -9.59 -6.07 15.03
N PHE A 36 -9.82 -4.86 14.52
CA PHE A 36 -9.59 -4.46 13.12
C PHE A 36 -8.39 -3.51 12.96
N GLN A 37 -7.57 -3.31 13.99
CA GLN A 37 -6.40 -2.41 13.92
C GLN A 37 -5.41 -2.81 12.83
N ASP A 38 -5.04 -4.09 12.79
CA ASP A 38 -4.16 -4.66 11.77
C ASP A 38 -4.66 -4.34 10.35
N LYS A 39 -5.97 -4.49 10.11
CA LYS A 39 -6.63 -4.19 8.83
C LYS A 39 -6.55 -2.71 8.46
N VAL A 40 -6.64 -1.81 9.44
CA VAL A 40 -6.50 -0.36 9.22
C VAL A 40 -5.05 -0.01 8.88
N GLU A 41 -4.08 -0.64 9.56
CA GLU A 41 -2.65 -0.47 9.28
C GLU A 41 -2.30 -0.94 7.86
N HIS A 42 -2.78 -2.13 7.47
CA HIS A 42 -2.68 -2.68 6.12
C HIS A 42 -3.29 -1.75 5.06
N THR A 43 -4.54 -1.31 5.28
CA THR A 43 -5.21 -0.37 4.38
C THR A 43 -4.41 0.93 4.23
N GLY A 44 -3.92 1.50 5.33
CA GLY A 44 -3.14 2.74 5.34
C GLY A 44 -1.79 2.59 4.62
N ALA A 45 -1.08 1.48 4.87
CA ALA A 45 0.18 1.15 4.21
C ALA A 45 0.02 1.06 2.69
N PHE A 46 -1.02 0.39 2.21
CA PHE A 46 -1.29 0.22 0.78
C PHE A 46 -1.77 1.51 0.09
N ILE A 47 -2.50 2.38 0.80
CA ILE A 47 -2.80 3.73 0.31
C ILE A 47 -1.49 4.49 0.05
N VAL A 48 -0.57 4.49 1.02
CA VAL A 48 0.71 5.20 0.90
C VAL A 48 1.56 4.63 -0.25
N LEU A 49 1.64 3.31 -0.37
CA LEU A 49 2.35 2.66 -1.48
C LEU A 49 1.76 3.03 -2.84
N MET A 50 0.44 3.02 -2.97
CA MET A 50 -0.22 3.39 -4.22
C MET A 50 0.02 4.86 -4.59
N LEU A 51 -0.01 5.78 -3.60
CA LEU A 51 0.26 7.20 -3.82
C LEU A 51 1.73 7.47 -4.20
N LEU A 52 2.69 6.80 -3.55
CA LEU A 52 4.12 6.93 -3.85
C LEU A 52 4.46 6.32 -5.22
N GLY A 53 4.02 5.09 -5.45
CA GLY A 53 4.24 4.40 -6.73
C GLY A 53 3.56 5.13 -7.88
N GLY A 54 2.35 5.63 -7.67
CA GLY A 54 1.63 6.37 -8.70
C GLY A 54 2.27 7.72 -9.05
N ARG A 55 2.91 8.40 -8.08
CA ARG A 55 3.74 9.58 -8.38
C ARG A 55 5.02 9.23 -9.15
N GLY A 56 5.61 8.06 -8.89
CA GLY A 56 6.80 7.58 -9.59
C GLY A 56 6.52 7.07 -11.02
N TRP A 57 5.33 6.51 -11.24
CA TRP A 57 4.88 5.92 -12.50
C TRP A 57 3.39 6.19 -12.79
N PRO A 58 3.01 7.44 -13.11
CA PRO A 58 1.61 7.82 -13.34
C PRO A 58 0.96 7.13 -14.54
N ALA A 59 1.76 6.69 -15.52
CA ALA A 59 1.26 5.95 -16.69
C ALA A 59 0.99 4.46 -16.43
N ARG A 60 1.34 3.93 -15.24
CA ARG A 60 1.30 2.49 -14.94
C ARG A 60 0.47 2.17 -13.69
N LEU A 61 -0.53 2.99 -13.36
CA LEU A 61 -1.35 2.82 -12.15
C LEU A 61 -2.02 1.44 -12.08
N ALA A 62 -2.53 0.92 -13.20
CA ALA A 62 -3.13 -0.42 -13.23
C ALA A 62 -2.11 -1.53 -12.92
N ALA A 63 -0.93 -1.46 -13.53
CA ALA A 63 0.15 -2.42 -13.26
C ALA A 63 0.67 -2.31 -11.82
N LEU A 64 0.72 -1.09 -11.27
CA LEU A 64 1.07 -0.85 -9.87
C LEU A 64 0.03 -1.45 -8.93
N PHE A 65 -1.26 -1.25 -9.19
CA PHE A 65 -2.34 -1.82 -8.38
C PHE A 65 -2.26 -3.35 -8.36
N VAL A 66 -2.13 -3.99 -9.53
CA VAL A 66 -1.98 -5.45 -9.62
C VAL A 66 -0.72 -5.92 -8.89
N GLY A 67 0.40 -5.19 -9.04
CA GLY A 67 1.64 -5.49 -8.34
C GLY A 67 1.52 -5.36 -6.83
N LEU A 68 0.79 -4.36 -6.33
CA LEU A 68 0.52 -4.19 -4.90
C LEU A 68 -0.37 -5.33 -4.38
N VAL A 69 -1.46 -5.66 -5.05
CA VAL A 69 -2.31 -6.80 -4.65
C VAL A 69 -1.50 -8.10 -4.62
N GLY A 70 -0.64 -8.34 -5.61
CA GLY A 70 0.28 -9.49 -5.60
C GLY A 70 1.30 -9.45 -4.47
N TYR A 71 1.74 -8.25 -4.08
CA TYR A 71 2.64 -8.05 -2.94
C TYR A 71 1.94 -8.31 -1.60
N GLY A 72 0.68 -7.90 -1.43
CA GLY A 72 -0.13 -8.26 -0.26
C GLY A 72 -0.34 -9.76 -0.14
N LEU A 73 -0.65 -10.44 -1.25
CA LEU A 73 -0.74 -11.90 -1.29
C LEU A 73 0.60 -12.55 -0.92
N ALA A 74 1.72 -12.01 -1.40
CA ALA A 74 3.05 -12.52 -1.02
C ALA A 74 3.33 -12.35 0.47
N ILE A 75 2.91 -11.24 1.09
CA ILE A 75 2.99 -11.04 2.54
C ILE A 75 2.19 -12.13 3.26
N GLU A 76 0.92 -12.34 2.88
CA GLU A 76 0.05 -13.34 3.51
C GLU A 76 0.64 -14.76 3.41
N LEU A 77 1.16 -15.13 2.22
CA LEU A 77 1.85 -16.40 2.04
C LEU A 77 3.12 -16.50 2.89
N CYS A 78 3.93 -15.44 2.95
CA CYS A 78 5.10 -15.41 3.80
C CYS A 78 4.73 -15.53 5.28
N GLN A 79 3.68 -14.86 5.74
CA GLN A 79 3.17 -15.00 7.11
C GLN A 79 2.71 -16.44 7.36
N HIS A 80 1.96 -17.03 6.44
CA HIS A 80 1.46 -18.41 6.57
C HIS A 80 2.59 -19.44 6.65
N PHE A 81 3.67 -19.29 5.86
CA PHE A 81 4.77 -20.27 5.82
C PHE A 81 5.88 -20.00 6.84
N LEU A 82 6.15 -18.74 7.18
CA LEU A 82 7.30 -18.35 8.02
C LEU A 82 6.93 -18.09 9.47
N THR A 83 5.67 -17.82 9.79
CA THR A 83 5.22 -17.57 11.16
C THR A 83 4.44 -18.76 11.71
N ALA A 84 5.04 -19.50 12.66
CA ALA A 84 4.43 -20.68 13.27
C ALA A 84 3.16 -20.40 14.10
N ASN A 85 2.91 -19.13 14.47
CA ASN A 85 1.81 -18.72 15.34
C ASN A 85 0.81 -17.74 14.69
N ARG A 86 0.98 -17.39 13.41
CA ARG A 86 0.08 -16.45 12.71
C ARG A 86 -0.52 -17.15 11.49
N VAL A 87 -1.82 -17.42 11.55
CA VAL A 87 -2.58 -17.85 10.38
C VAL A 87 -2.74 -16.61 9.51
N GLY A 88 -2.24 -16.65 8.27
CA GLY A 88 -2.53 -15.59 7.29
C GLY A 88 -4.04 -15.35 7.23
N ASP A 89 -4.46 -14.10 7.42
CA ASP A 89 -5.86 -13.71 7.39
C ASP A 89 -6.21 -13.21 5.98
N PRO A 90 -7.08 -13.89 5.21
CA PRO A 90 -7.51 -13.41 3.90
C PRO A 90 -8.16 -12.03 3.94
N TRP A 91 -8.60 -11.58 5.13
CA TRP A 91 -9.09 -10.22 5.32
C TRP A 91 -7.98 -9.16 5.24
N ASP A 92 -6.72 -9.51 5.47
CA ASP A 92 -5.58 -8.61 5.31
C ASP A 92 -5.31 -8.35 3.82
N LEU A 93 -5.42 -9.40 2.99
CA LEU A 93 -5.38 -9.24 1.53
C LEU A 93 -6.51 -8.35 1.02
N LEU A 94 -7.71 -8.46 1.62
CA LEU A 94 -8.82 -7.57 1.29
C LEU A 94 -8.53 -6.13 1.72
N ALA A 95 -7.97 -5.92 2.91
CA ALA A 95 -7.56 -4.60 3.40
C ALA A 95 -6.50 -3.96 2.50
N ASP A 96 -5.52 -4.74 2.06
CA ASP A 96 -4.47 -4.33 1.11
C ASP A 96 -5.07 -3.89 -0.24
N ALA A 97 -5.98 -4.70 -0.79
CA ALA A 97 -6.67 -4.39 -2.05
C ALA A 97 -7.55 -3.12 -1.93
N LEU A 98 -8.28 -2.97 -0.82
CA LEU A 98 -9.09 -1.79 -0.53
C LEU A 98 -8.22 -0.53 -0.38
N GLY A 99 -7.10 -0.65 0.33
CA GLY A 99 -6.13 0.43 0.48
C GLY A 99 -5.55 0.88 -0.87
N ALA A 100 -5.13 -0.07 -1.71
CA ALA A 100 -4.64 0.23 -3.04
C ALA A 100 -5.73 0.88 -3.92
N ALA A 101 -6.97 0.40 -3.85
CA ALA A 101 -8.10 0.98 -4.59
C ALA A 101 -8.42 2.41 -4.13
N ALA A 102 -8.40 2.65 -2.81
CA ALA A 102 -8.60 3.98 -2.24
C ALA A 102 -7.49 4.95 -2.65
N GLY A 103 -6.22 4.53 -2.61
CA GLY A 103 -5.08 5.31 -3.08
C GLY A 103 -5.22 5.68 -4.56
N TRP A 104 -5.65 4.72 -5.40
CA TRP A 104 -5.92 4.97 -6.82
C TRP A 104 -7.05 5.98 -7.01
N ALA A 105 -8.19 5.81 -6.33
CA ALA A 105 -9.32 6.72 -6.41
C ALA A 105 -8.93 8.16 -6.00
N LEU A 106 -8.11 8.30 -4.96
CA LEU A 106 -7.60 9.60 -4.50
C LEU A 106 -6.73 10.27 -5.56
N MET A 107 -5.87 9.51 -6.26
CA MET A 107 -5.09 10.04 -7.38
C MET A 107 -5.97 10.55 -8.52
N HIS A 108 -7.02 9.81 -8.89
CA HIS A 108 -7.97 10.26 -9.89
C HIS A 108 -8.77 11.48 -9.45
N ALA A 109 -9.14 11.58 -8.17
CA ALA A 109 -9.81 12.76 -7.63
C ALA A 109 -8.90 14.00 -7.69
N MET A 110 -7.61 13.87 -7.35
CA MET A 110 -6.63 14.94 -7.45
C MET A 110 -6.39 15.37 -8.90
N ALA A 111 -6.27 14.43 -9.83
CA ALA A 111 -6.08 14.71 -11.26
C ALA A 111 -7.29 15.39 -11.91
N ARG A 112 -8.51 15.11 -11.44
CA ARG A 112 -9.74 15.77 -11.89
C ARG A 112 -9.86 17.21 -11.37
N ARG A 113 -9.41 17.47 -10.13
CA ARG A 113 -9.40 18.82 -9.54
C ARG A 113 -8.42 19.78 -10.23
N GLY A 114 -7.30 19.27 -10.75
CA GLY A 114 -6.32 20.08 -11.49
C GLY A 114 -6.78 20.55 -12.88
N GLN A 115 -7.82 19.94 -13.45
CA GLN A 115 -8.33 20.27 -14.80
C GLN A 115 -9.49 21.28 -14.78
N GLY A 116 -10.06 21.60 -13.61
CA GLY A 116 -11.15 22.59 -13.47
C GLY A 116 -10.69 24.03 -13.27
N GLY A 117 -9.40 24.32 -13.47
CA GLY A 117 -8.75 25.58 -13.05
C GLY A 117 -8.27 26.51 -14.17
N SER A 118 -8.66 26.32 -15.43
CA SER A 118 -8.42 27.32 -16.48
C SER A 118 -9.67 28.16 -16.71
N PRO A 119 -9.80 29.36 -16.12
CA PRO A 119 -10.61 30.40 -16.72
C PRO A 119 -9.94 30.81 -18.04
N GLY A 120 -10.74 30.83 -19.11
CA GLY A 120 -10.33 31.33 -20.43
C GLY A 120 -10.12 32.83 -20.46
#